data_AF-A0A6L8GFJ9-F1
#
_entry.id   AF-A0A6L8GFJ9-F1
#
_cell.length_a   1.000
_cell.length_b   1.000
_cell.length_c   1.000
_cell.angle_alpha   90.00
_cell.angle_beta   90.00
_cell.angle_gamma   90.00
#
_symmetry.space_group_name_H-M   'P 1'
#
loop_
_entity.id
_entity.type
_entity.pdbx_description
1 polymer ?
#
loop_
_entity_poly.entity_id
_entity_poly.type
_entity_poly.pdbx_seq_one_letter_code
_entity_poly.pdbx_strand_id
1 'polypeptide(L)'
;MTSSALRSMADRDETPEGGVDVLVKTKPKTERPPLYKVLLLNDDYTPMEFVVHVLERFFGMSHAQAFELMLAVHNKGPAVVGVFSLEVAEN
;
A
#
# COMPACT_ATOMS: atom_id res chain seq x y z
N MET A 1 -13.18 -38.06 -65.36
CA MET A 1 -14.11 -37.70 -66.46
C MET A 1 -15.46 -38.25 -66.04
N THR A 2 -16.51 -37.52 -65.69
CA THR A 2 -17.09 -36.23 -66.10
C THR A 2 -18.03 -35.78 -64.95
N SER A 3 -17.86 -34.58 -64.38
CA SER A 3 -18.73 -33.41 -64.53
C SER A 3 -20.25 -33.67 -64.41
N SER A 4 -20.91 -33.08 -63.40
CA SER A 4 -21.74 -31.86 -63.60
C SER A 4 -22.72 -31.65 -62.44
N ALA A 5 -22.82 -30.38 -62.03
CA ALA A 5 -23.60 -29.85 -60.93
C ALA A 5 -25.12 -29.86 -61.16
N LEU A 6 -25.88 -29.81 -60.06
CA LEU A 6 -27.17 -29.12 -60.02
C LEU A 6 -27.31 -28.33 -58.70
N ARG A 7 -27.47 -27.02 -58.86
CA ARG A 7 -27.84 -26.01 -57.86
C ARG A 7 -29.21 -26.34 -57.25
N SER A 8 -29.38 -26.01 -55.97
CA SER A 8 -30.66 -25.61 -55.41
C SER A 8 -30.47 -24.37 -54.54
N MET A 9 -31.24 -23.31 -54.84
CA MET A 9 -31.34 -22.07 -54.09
C MET A 9 -32.54 -22.18 -53.14
N ALA A 10 -32.33 -21.94 -51.85
CA ALA A 10 -33.33 -21.50 -50.87
C ALA A 10 -32.56 -21.06 -49.61
N ASP A 11 -32.41 -19.75 -49.41
CA ASP A 11 -33.19 -18.98 -48.44
C ASP A 11 -32.96 -19.44 -46.99
N ARG A 12 -32.06 -18.74 -46.28
CA ARG A 12 -32.36 -18.02 -45.03
C ARG A 12 -31.09 -17.44 -44.39
N ASP A 13 -31.15 -16.14 -44.16
CA ASP A 13 -30.31 -15.40 -43.22
C ASP A 13 -30.40 -16.03 -41.83
N GLU A 14 -29.28 -16.54 -41.30
CA GLU A 14 -29.05 -16.61 -39.85
C GLU A 14 -27.58 -16.31 -39.59
N THR A 15 -27.26 -15.03 -39.46
CA THR A 15 -26.07 -14.56 -38.74
C THR A 15 -26.22 -14.98 -37.28
N PRO A 16 -25.33 -15.80 -36.69
CA PRO A 16 -25.28 -15.92 -35.25
C PRO A 16 -24.80 -14.57 -34.72
N GLU A 17 -25.65 -13.98 -33.89
CA GLU A 17 -25.51 -12.69 -33.25
C GLU A 17 -24.08 -12.39 -32.81
N GLY A 18 -23.71 -11.12 -33.01
CA GLY A 18 -22.43 -10.58 -32.62
C GLY A 18 -22.06 -11.00 -31.20
N GLY A 19 -20.92 -11.67 -31.11
CA GLY A 19 -20.22 -11.82 -29.84
C GLY A 19 -19.97 -10.42 -29.29
N VAL A 20 -20.74 -10.05 -28.27
CA VAL A 20 -20.39 -8.95 -27.38
C VAL A 20 -19.09 -9.34 -26.71
N ASP A 21 -17.99 -8.87 -27.28
CA ASP A 21 -16.68 -8.90 -26.63
C ASP A 21 -16.79 -8.00 -25.40
N VAL A 22 -17.10 -8.62 -24.26
CA VAL A 22 -17.17 -7.94 -22.98
C VAL A 22 -15.74 -7.54 -22.63
N LEU A 23 -15.37 -6.33 -23.05
CA LEU A 23 -14.11 -5.71 -22.69
C LEU A 23 -14.14 -5.46 -21.18
N VAL A 24 -13.63 -6.41 -20.40
CA VAL A 24 -13.47 -6.26 -18.96
C VAL A 24 -12.41 -5.19 -18.76
N LYS A 25 -12.84 -3.93 -18.57
CA LYS A 25 -11.96 -2.87 -18.09
C LYS A 25 -11.33 -3.36 -16.80
N THR A 26 -10.02 -3.58 -16.83
CA THR A 26 -9.25 -3.95 -15.64
C THR A 26 -9.44 -2.83 -14.61
N LYS A 27 -9.98 -3.19 -13.43
CA LYS A 27 -10.06 -2.24 -12.33
C LYS A 27 -8.63 -1.79 -12.01
N PRO A 28 -8.34 -0.48 -11.95
CA PRO A 28 -7.03 -0.01 -11.56
C PRO A 28 -6.67 -0.63 -10.20
N LYS A 29 -5.52 -1.31 -10.13
CA LYS A 29 -4.99 -1.80 -8.86
C LYS A 29 -4.57 -0.59 -8.05
N THR A 30 -5.27 -0.30 -6.96
CA THR A 30 -4.84 0.70 -5.99
C THR A 30 -3.52 0.23 -5.39
N GLU A 31 -2.45 1.00 -5.57
CA GLU A 31 -1.19 0.73 -4.90
C GLU A 31 -1.33 0.99 -3.39
N ARG A 32 -0.67 0.17 -2.59
CA ARG A 32 -0.62 0.40 -1.14
C ARG A 32 0.21 1.65 -0.88
N PRO A 33 -0.20 2.53 0.06
CA PRO A 33 0.59 3.72 0.38
C PRO A 33 2.03 3.35 0.76
N PRO A 34 3.03 4.14 0.34
CA PRO A 34 4.40 3.96 0.79
C PRO A 34 4.48 4.16 2.31
N LEU A 35 5.31 3.34 2.96
CA LEU A 35 5.55 3.38 4.40
C LEU A 35 6.86 4.12 4.71
N TYR A 36 6.83 4.91 5.77
CA TYR A 36 7.91 5.80 6.22
C TYR A 36 8.30 5.45 7.65
N LYS A 37 9.61 5.51 7.92
CA LYS A 37 10.16 5.34 9.27
C LYS A 37 10.16 6.69 9.97
N VAL A 38 9.58 6.75 11.16
CA VAL A 38 9.74 7.89 12.08
C VAL A 38 10.96 7.62 12.96
N LEU A 39 11.91 8.54 12.93
CA LEU A 39 13.18 8.43 13.67
C LEU A 39 13.18 9.40 14.84
N LEU A 40 13.63 8.93 16.00
CA LEU A 40 13.98 9.77 17.13
C LEU A 40 15.49 10.01 17.12
N LEU A 41 15.88 11.29 17.17
CA LEU A 41 17.27 11.73 17.17
C LEU A 41 17.63 12.24 18.57
N ASN A 42 18.89 12.04 18.98
CA ASN A 42 19.40 12.61 20.22
C ASN A 42 19.78 14.09 20.03
N ASP A 43 19.60 14.89 21.08
CA ASP A 43 20.08 16.26 21.19
C ASP A 43 20.46 16.57 22.67
N ASP A 44 21.17 17.68 22.91
CA ASP A 44 21.73 18.02 24.23
C ASP A 44 20.80 18.91 25.09
N TYR A 45 19.61 19.26 24.62
CA TYR A 45 18.72 20.23 25.26
C TYR A 45 17.41 19.62 25.78
N THR A 46 16.90 18.60 25.08
CA THR A 46 15.61 17.98 25.42
C THR A 46 15.74 17.09 26.66
N PRO A 47 14.98 17.33 27.75
CA PRO A 47 15.04 16.49 28.95
C PRO A 47 14.59 15.04 28.67
N MET A 48 15.26 14.06 29.28
CA MET A 48 14.93 12.63 29.12
C MET A 48 13.47 12.31 29.47
N GLU A 49 12.97 12.85 30.58
CA GLU A 49 11.57 12.66 31.03
C GLU A 49 10.55 13.22 30.03
N PHE A 50 10.90 14.31 29.33
CA PHE A 50 10.04 14.86 28.29
C PHE A 50 9.94 13.90 27.09
N VAL A 51 11.07 13.32 26.67
CA VAL A 51 11.10 12.33 25.59
C VAL A 51 10.27 11.09 25.95
N VAL A 52 10.41 10.58 27.17
CA VAL A 52 9.60 9.44 27.67
C VAL A 52 8.12 9.77 27.62
N HIS A 53 7.71 10.96 28.10
CA HIS A 53 6.31 11.38 28.06
C HIS A 53 5.75 11.47 26.63
N VAL A 54 6.53 11.96 25.67
CA VAL A 54 6.13 12.02 24.25
C VAL A 54 5.93 10.62 23.67
N LEU A 55 6.87 9.70 23.95
CA LEU A 55 6.80 8.31 23.48
C LEU A 55 5.57 7.58 24.05
N GLU A 56 5.25 7.77 25.32
CA GLU A 56 4.04 7.22 25.93
C GLU A 56 2.77 7.81 25.30
N ARG A 57 2.71 9.14 25.18
CA ARG A 57 1.48 9.85 24.77
C ARG A 57 1.13 9.64 23.30
N PHE A 58 2.11 9.68 22.40
CA PHE A 58 1.87 9.70 20.96
C PHE A 58 2.09 8.33 20.30
N PHE A 59 3.00 7.52 20.84
CA PHE A 59 3.31 6.19 20.29
C PHE A 59 2.71 5.05 21.13
N GLY A 60 2.01 5.37 22.23
CA GLY A 60 1.33 4.39 23.07
C GLY A 60 2.28 3.40 23.73
N MET A 61 3.56 3.77 23.88
CA MET A 61 4.55 2.91 24.51
C MET A 61 4.29 2.82 26.01
N SER A 62 4.56 1.65 26.60
CA SER A 62 4.66 1.57 28.07
C SER A 62 5.87 2.37 28.54
N HIS A 63 5.85 2.80 29.81
CA HIS A 63 6.96 3.53 30.41
C HIS A 63 8.31 2.84 30.24
N ALA A 64 8.36 1.52 30.47
CA ALA A 64 9.59 0.75 30.31
C ALA A 64 10.12 0.78 28.87
N GLN A 65 9.24 0.60 27.88
CA GLN A 65 9.61 0.66 26.46
C GLN A 65 10.09 2.06 26.06
N ALA A 66 9.39 3.10 26.51
CA ALA A 66 9.74 4.48 26.23
C ALA A 66 11.10 4.85 26.84
N PHE A 67 11.34 4.45 28.09
CA PHE A 67 12.60 4.68 28.79
C PHE A 67 13.77 3.94 28.13
N GLU A 68 13.59 2.67 27.76
CA GLU A 68 14.61 1.89 27.04
C GLU A 68 14.95 2.51 25.68
N LEU A 69 13.94 2.92 24.90
CA LEU A 69 14.14 3.54 23.60
C LEU A 69 14.85 4.89 23.74
N MET A 70 14.42 5.73 24.67
CA MET A 70 15.05 7.02 24.96
C MET A 70 16.54 6.83 25.31
N LEU A 71 16.85 5.89 26.20
CA LEU A 71 18.23 5.61 26.60
C LEU A 71 19.07 5.06 25.44
N ALA A 72 18.46 4.25 24.56
CA ALA A 72 19.12 3.78 23.34
C ALA A 72 19.46 4.94 22.42
N VAL A 73 18.52 5.87 22.20
CA VAL A 73 18.76 7.06 21.37
C VAL A 73 19.88 7.92 21.94
N HIS A 74 19.84 8.17 23.24
CA HIS A 74 20.83 8.99 23.94
C HIS A 74 22.25 8.45 23.80
N ASN A 75 22.44 7.13 23.98
CA ASN A 75 23.77 6.54 24.04
C ASN A 75 24.30 6.02 22.70
N LYS A 76 23.40 5.63 21.79
CA LYS A 76 23.76 4.88 20.57
C LYS A 76 23.40 5.63 19.28
N GLY A 77 22.70 6.76 19.39
CA GLY A 77 22.26 7.54 18.25
C GLY A 77 20.86 7.14 17.75
N PRO A 78 20.47 7.60 16.56
CA PRO A 78 19.08 7.54 16.09
C PRO A 78 18.42 6.17 16.15
N ALA A 79 17.14 6.13 16.54
CA ALA A 79 16.34 4.91 16.56
C ALA A 79 15.00 5.09 15.82
N VAL A 80 14.48 4.00 15.27
CA VAL A 80 13.14 3.97 14.67
C VAL A 80 12.10 3.83 15.78
N VAL A 81 11.17 4.78 15.85
CA VAL A 81 10.06 4.77 16.79
C VAL A 81 8.86 4.00 16.23
N GLY A 82 8.65 4.08 14.91
CA GLY A 82 7.58 3.38 14.22
C GLY A 82 7.64 3.50 12.70
N VAL A 83 6.73 2.78 12.04
CA VAL A 83 6.60 2.76 10.58
C VAL A 83 5.14 3.04 10.22
N PHE A 84 4.90 4.10 9.45
CA PHE A 84 3.56 4.63 9.19
C PHE A 84 3.39 5.02 7.73
N SER A 85 2.16 5.27 7.27
CA SER A 85 1.95 5.98 6.00
C SER A 85 2.49 7.41 6.11
N LEU A 86 2.73 8.07 4.97
CA LEU A 86 3.22 9.45 4.95
C LEU A 86 2.35 10.39 5.79
N GLU A 87 1.03 10.34 5.56
CA GLU A 87 0.05 11.19 6.26
C GLU A 87 0.13 11.02 7.78
N VAL A 88 0.34 9.80 8.28
CA VAL A 88 0.46 9.56 9.73
C VAL A 88 1.85 9.92 10.24
N ALA A 89 2.90 9.78 9.43
CA ALA A 89 4.27 10.08 9.84
C ALA A 89 4.56 11.60 9.93
N GLU A 90 3.84 12.43 9.18
CA GLU A 90 4.02 13.89 9.15
C GLU A 90 3.22 14.65 10.23
N ASN A 91 2.22 14.01 10.85
CA ASN A 91 1.33 14.60 11.87
C ASN A 91 1.67 14.13 13.29
#